data_AF-A0A158D6Z4-F1
#
_entry.id   AF-A0A158D6Z4-F1
#
_cell.length_a   1.000
_cell.length_b   1.000
_cell.length_c   1.000
_cell.angle_alpha   90.00
_cell.angle_beta   90.00
_cell.angle_gamma   90.00
#
_symmetry.space_group_name_H-M   'P 1'
#
loop_
_entity.id
_entity.type
_entity.pdbx_description
1 polymer ?
#
loop_
_entity_poly.entity_id
_entity_poly.type
_entity_poly.pdbx_seq_one_letter_code
_entity_poly.pdbx_strand_id
1 'polypeptide(L)'
;MKEATAAAFLISSAYLPQAFAQQAPSDVDLRAAYCLPIVNQQVAVYQNALSSPGHPLPAQLEQMIKNMAADAQGRADHLKRYLQRRIADLDATALLAAAEQGKQDLQRGAQDVIQCMSSCQNDTNPAACTSSCSTDTLARVRRCTNLDWLPP
;
A
#
# COMPACT_ATOMS: atom_id res chain seq x y z
N MET A 1 11.91 -31.16 -72.62
CA MET A 1 12.53 -31.61 -71.35
C MET A 1 12.61 -30.39 -70.43
N LYS A 2 11.77 -30.31 -69.40
CA LYS A 2 11.85 -29.29 -68.34
C LYS A 2 11.49 -29.97 -67.04
N GLU A 3 12.48 -30.09 -66.16
CA GLU A 3 12.33 -30.69 -64.84
C GLU A 3 11.69 -29.70 -63.87
N ALA A 4 10.76 -30.20 -63.05
CA ALA A 4 10.14 -29.46 -61.97
C ALA A 4 10.78 -29.88 -60.66
N THR A 5 11.58 -28.99 -60.07
CA THR A 5 12.23 -29.19 -58.78
C THR A 5 11.26 -28.77 -57.67
N ALA A 6 10.72 -29.74 -56.93
CA ALA A 6 9.89 -29.49 -55.75
C ALA A 6 10.78 -29.23 -54.53
N ALA A 7 10.71 -28.03 -53.96
CA ALA A 7 11.37 -27.69 -52.71
C ALA A 7 10.47 -28.10 -51.52
N ALA A 8 10.89 -29.11 -50.78
CA ALA A 8 10.26 -29.51 -49.52
C ALA A 8 10.71 -28.56 -48.39
N PHE A 9 9.80 -27.74 -47.89
CA PHE A 9 10.02 -26.92 -46.69
C PHE A 9 9.78 -27.77 -45.44
N LEU A 10 10.85 -28.07 -44.72
CA LEU A 10 10.80 -28.65 -43.38
C LEU A 10 10.36 -27.57 -42.39
N ILE A 11 9.14 -27.72 -41.86
CA ILE A 11 8.60 -26.85 -40.81
C ILE A 11 9.23 -27.28 -39.47
N SER A 12 10.32 -26.63 -39.09
CA SER A 12 10.88 -26.74 -37.75
C SER A 12 9.89 -26.16 -36.74
N SER A 13 9.24 -27.03 -35.97
CA SER A 13 8.37 -26.65 -34.87
C SER A 13 9.22 -26.05 -33.75
N ALA A 14 9.21 -24.72 -33.64
CA ALA A 14 9.87 -24.03 -32.55
C ALA A 14 9.11 -24.29 -31.23
N TYR A 15 9.73 -25.02 -30.32
CA TYR A 15 9.29 -25.10 -28.93
C TYR A 15 9.55 -23.73 -28.28
N LEU A 16 8.51 -22.90 -28.17
CA LEU A 16 8.56 -21.73 -27.31
C LEU A 16 8.53 -22.22 -25.85
N PRO A 17 9.53 -21.89 -25.02
CA PRO A 17 9.42 -22.14 -23.59
C PRO A 17 8.16 -21.42 -23.11
N GLN A 18 7.25 -22.14 -22.48
CA GLN A 18 6.16 -21.54 -21.73
C GLN A 18 6.82 -20.73 -20.62
N ALA A 19 7.05 -19.45 -20.86
CA ALA A 19 7.24 -18.49 -19.79
C ALA A 19 6.00 -18.66 -18.91
N PHE A 20 6.18 -19.12 -17.67
CA PHE A 20 5.11 -19.13 -16.69
C PHE A 20 4.70 -17.66 -16.52
N ALA A 21 3.69 -17.25 -17.27
CA ALA A 21 3.17 -15.90 -17.19
C ALA A 21 2.65 -15.74 -15.77
N GLN A 22 3.34 -14.90 -14.99
CA GLN A 22 2.90 -14.59 -13.64
C GLN A 22 1.45 -14.11 -13.70
N GLN A 23 0.63 -14.61 -12.79
CA GLN A 23 -0.79 -14.29 -12.79
C GLN A 23 -0.97 -12.79 -12.50
N ALA A 24 -1.86 -12.13 -13.23
CA ALA A 24 -2.19 -10.75 -12.96
C ALA A 24 -2.74 -10.61 -11.51
N PRO A 25 -2.25 -9.65 -10.71
CA PRO A 25 -2.81 -9.36 -9.40
C PRO A 25 -4.27 -8.94 -9.51
N SER A 26 -5.10 -9.40 -8.56
CA SER A 26 -6.46 -8.88 -8.39
C SER A 26 -6.44 -7.49 -7.75
N ASP A 27 -7.59 -6.80 -7.78
CA ASP A 27 -7.75 -5.53 -7.08
C ASP A 27 -7.45 -5.62 -5.57
N VAL A 28 -7.73 -6.77 -4.96
CA VAL A 28 -7.40 -7.03 -3.54
C VAL A 28 -5.88 -7.11 -3.34
N ASP A 29 -5.16 -7.74 -4.27
CA ASP A 29 -3.69 -7.84 -4.23
C ASP A 29 -3.04 -6.47 -4.41
N LEU A 30 -3.51 -5.70 -5.39
CA LEU A 30 -3.04 -4.34 -5.65
C LEU A 30 -3.34 -3.43 -4.45
N ARG A 31 -4.53 -3.51 -3.87
CA ARG A 31 -4.90 -2.72 -2.69
C ARG A 31 -4.09 -3.12 -1.46
N ALA A 32 -3.81 -4.41 -1.27
CA ALA A 32 -2.95 -4.88 -0.19
C ALA A 32 -1.51 -4.37 -0.35
N ALA A 33 -0.96 -4.45 -1.56
CA ALA A 33 0.36 -3.91 -1.86
C ALA A 33 0.42 -2.38 -1.66
N TYR A 34 -0.61 -1.65 -2.10
CA TYR A 34 -0.76 -0.20 -1.88
C TYR A 34 -0.80 0.16 -0.39
N CYS A 35 -1.60 -0.56 0.42
CA CYS A 35 -1.79 -0.23 1.82
C CYS A 35 -0.63 -0.62 2.73
N LEU A 36 0.16 -1.64 2.38
CA LEU A 36 1.26 -2.12 3.23
C LEU A 36 2.27 -1.02 3.63
N PRO A 37 2.86 -0.22 2.73
CA PRO A 37 3.78 0.85 3.12
C PRO A 37 3.10 1.94 3.96
N ILE A 38 1.83 2.25 3.68
CA ILE A 38 1.05 3.24 4.46
C ILE A 38 0.90 2.78 5.91
N VAL A 39 0.47 1.53 6.13
CA VAL A 39 0.27 1.00 7.48
C VAL A 39 1.61 0.82 8.21
N ASN A 40 2.68 0.39 7.51
CA ASN A 40 4.02 0.34 8.11
C ASN A 40 4.49 1.73 8.57
N GLN A 41 4.17 2.81 7.84
CA GLN A 41 4.48 4.16 8.30
C GLN A 41 3.67 4.54 9.54
N GLN A 42 2.39 4.15 9.62
CA GLN A 42 1.58 4.39 10.83
C GLN A 42 2.23 3.74 12.06
N VAL A 43 2.65 2.48 11.93
CA VAL A 43 3.40 1.77 12.98
C VAL A 43 4.63 2.57 13.42
N ALA A 44 5.47 3.01 12.45
CA ALA A 44 6.67 3.77 12.74
C ALA A 44 6.38 5.10 13.45
N VAL A 45 5.34 5.83 13.02
CA VAL A 45 4.94 7.10 13.65
C VAL A 45 4.51 6.89 15.10
N TYR A 46 3.69 5.88 15.39
CA TYR A 46 3.26 5.63 16.77
C TYR A 46 4.40 5.13 17.66
N GLN A 47 5.28 4.27 17.14
CA GLN A 47 6.45 3.80 17.88
C GLN A 47 7.42 4.94 18.19
N ASN A 48 7.65 5.84 17.23
CA ASN A 48 8.48 7.03 17.44
C ASN A 48 7.86 8.00 18.47
N ALA A 49 6.54 8.15 18.46
CA ALA A 49 5.86 8.97 19.46
C ALA A 49 6.02 8.41 20.89
N LEU A 50 6.02 7.08 21.05
CA LEU A 50 6.21 6.42 22.35
C LEU A 50 7.67 6.40 22.83
N SER A 51 8.65 6.48 21.91
CA SER A 51 10.08 6.42 22.24
C SER A 51 10.76 7.78 22.30
N SER A 52 10.05 8.88 21.99
CA SER A 52 10.62 10.23 21.95
C SER A 52 11.13 10.68 23.33
N PRO A 53 12.44 10.90 23.50
CA PRO A 53 12.99 11.31 24.78
C PRO A 53 12.61 12.75 25.14
N GLY A 54 12.35 13.00 26.42
CA GLY A 54 12.20 14.36 26.97
C GLY A 54 10.78 14.94 27.00
N HIS A 55 9.77 14.22 26.52
CA HIS A 55 8.36 14.64 26.60
C HIS A 55 7.49 13.47 27.08
N PRO A 56 7.44 13.20 28.40
CA PRO A 56 6.56 12.17 28.92
C PRO A 56 5.12 12.50 28.54
N LEU A 57 4.49 11.59 27.81
CA LEU A 57 3.10 11.74 27.40
C LEU A 57 2.20 11.61 28.63
N PRO A 58 1.09 12.36 28.72
CA PRO A 58 0.05 12.06 29.70
C PRO A 58 -0.38 10.59 29.59
N ALA A 59 -0.58 9.90 30.71
CA ALA A 59 -0.80 8.45 30.72
C ALA A 59 -1.96 8.00 29.80
N GLN A 60 -3.02 8.80 29.71
CA GLN A 60 -4.15 8.54 28.81
C GLN A 60 -3.77 8.66 27.34
N LEU A 61 -2.95 9.66 26.97
CA LEU A 61 -2.44 9.83 25.61
C LEU A 61 -1.45 8.72 25.24
N GLU A 62 -0.56 8.36 26.17
CA GLU A 62 0.35 7.23 26.00
C GLU A 62 -0.41 5.93 25.74
N GLN A 63 -1.43 5.63 26.55
CA GLN A 63 -2.25 4.43 26.36
C GLN A 63 -3.00 4.45 25.03
N MET A 64 -3.52 5.61 24.62
CA MET A 64 -4.17 5.76 23.32
C MET A 64 -3.20 5.47 22.18
N ILE A 65 -1.97 5.99 22.23
CA ILE A 65 -0.94 5.75 21.21
C ILE A 65 -0.51 4.28 21.20
N LYS A 66 -0.39 3.63 22.37
CA LYS A 66 -0.12 2.18 22.44
C LYS A 66 -1.20 1.36 21.73
N ASN A 67 -2.46 1.69 21.95
CA ASN A 67 -3.57 1.01 21.28
C ASN A 67 -3.50 1.22 19.75
N MET A 68 -3.29 2.47 19.30
CA MET A 68 -3.14 2.77 17.87
C MET A 68 -1.94 2.04 17.23
N ALA A 69 -0.82 1.93 17.96
CA ALA A 69 0.36 1.19 17.52
C ALA A 69 0.05 -0.31 17.36
N ALA A 70 -0.63 -0.90 18.34
CA ALA A 70 -1.04 -2.31 18.31
C ALA A 70 -2.01 -2.59 17.14
N ASP A 71 -3.00 -1.73 16.93
CA ASP A 71 -3.95 -1.85 15.84
C ASP A 71 -3.27 -1.73 14.47
N ALA A 72 -2.36 -0.76 14.32
CA ALA A 72 -1.57 -0.59 13.09
C ALA A 72 -0.66 -1.78 12.82
N GLN A 73 -0.03 -2.34 13.86
CA GLN A 73 0.80 -3.53 13.74
C GLN A 73 -0.04 -4.74 13.30
N GLY A 74 -1.21 -4.95 13.90
CA GLY A 74 -2.15 -6.01 13.51
C GLY A 74 -2.55 -5.92 12.03
N ARG A 75 -2.85 -4.71 11.55
CA ARG A 75 -3.14 -4.46 10.12
C ARG A 75 -1.94 -4.75 9.23
N ALA A 76 -0.73 -4.30 9.61
CA ALA A 76 0.48 -4.56 8.85
C ALA A 76 0.76 -6.06 8.72
N ASP A 77 0.57 -6.81 9.80
CA ASP A 77 0.82 -8.24 9.82
C ASP A 77 -0.23 -9.01 9.00
N HIS A 78 -1.49 -8.57 9.01
CA HIS A 78 -2.54 -9.14 8.15
C HIS A 78 -2.22 -8.94 6.66
N LEU A 79 -1.84 -7.73 6.26
CA LEU A 79 -1.41 -7.42 4.89
C LEU A 79 -0.19 -8.25 4.46
N LYS A 80 0.82 -8.38 5.33
CA LYS A 80 2.02 -9.19 5.06
C LYS A 80 1.66 -10.65 4.85
N ARG A 81 0.89 -11.25 5.77
CA ARG A 81 0.46 -12.66 5.65
C ARG A 81 -0.34 -12.92 4.38
N TYR A 82 -1.21 -11.99 4.00
CA TYR A 82 -1.96 -12.08 2.75
C TYR A 82 -1.01 -12.08 1.54
N LEU A 83 -0.15 -11.08 1.42
CA LEU A 83 0.75 -10.93 0.26
C LEU A 83 1.81 -12.02 0.17
N GLN A 84 2.37 -12.46 1.30
CA GLN A 84 3.38 -13.53 1.35
C GLN A 84 2.88 -14.84 0.73
N ARG A 85 1.62 -15.18 0.93
CA ARG A 85 1.00 -16.39 0.34
C ARG A 85 0.84 -16.32 -1.17
N ARG A 86 0.95 -15.13 -1.77
CA ARG A 86 0.54 -14.86 -3.15
C ARG A 86 1.65 -14.35 -4.06
N ILE A 87 2.69 -13.75 -3.48
CA ILE A 87 3.71 -13.02 -4.26
C ILE A 87 4.52 -13.90 -5.21
N ALA A 88 4.63 -15.21 -4.94
CA ALA A 88 5.35 -16.14 -5.81
C ALA A 88 4.66 -16.35 -7.15
N ASP A 89 3.33 -16.27 -7.18
CA ASP A 89 2.50 -16.60 -8.35
C ASP A 89 2.03 -15.37 -9.12
N LEU A 90 2.23 -14.17 -8.55
CA LEU A 90 1.72 -12.91 -9.06
C LEU A 90 2.78 -12.09 -9.81
N ASP A 91 2.33 -11.24 -10.74
CA ASP A 91 3.19 -10.24 -11.36
C ASP A 91 3.71 -9.27 -10.29
N ALA A 92 4.97 -9.45 -9.93
CA ALA A 92 5.63 -8.64 -8.92
C ALA A 92 5.76 -7.17 -9.33
N THR A 93 5.77 -6.87 -10.63
CA THR A 93 5.90 -5.50 -11.16
C THR A 93 4.67 -4.67 -10.80
N ALA A 94 3.48 -5.23 -11.03
CA ALA A 94 2.21 -4.57 -10.69
C ALA A 94 2.06 -4.36 -9.18
N LEU A 95 2.47 -5.33 -8.35
CA LEU A 95 2.48 -5.18 -6.89
C LEU A 95 3.45 -4.10 -6.42
N LEU A 96 4.66 -4.06 -6.98
CA LEU A 96 5.65 -3.03 -6.67
C LEU A 96 5.18 -1.63 -7.07
N ALA A 97 4.53 -1.50 -8.25
CA ALA A 97 3.95 -0.24 -8.69
C ALA A 97 2.86 0.25 -7.73
N ALA A 98 1.96 -0.64 -7.29
CA ALA A 98 0.92 -0.30 -6.32
C ALA A 98 1.52 0.13 -4.96
N ALA A 99 2.55 -0.59 -4.47
CA ALA A 99 3.25 -0.22 -3.25
C ALA A 99 3.93 1.16 -3.38
N GLU A 100 4.55 1.44 -4.53
CA GLU A 100 5.19 2.74 -4.78
C GLU A 100 4.17 3.88 -4.83
N GLN A 101 3.02 3.65 -5.47
CA GLN A 101 1.92 4.61 -5.42
C GLN A 101 1.45 4.88 -3.98
N GLY A 102 1.39 3.84 -3.13
CA GLY A 102 1.07 3.99 -1.71
C GLY A 102 2.07 4.89 -0.96
N LYS A 103 3.37 4.77 -1.24
CA LYS A 103 4.40 5.66 -0.66
C LYS A 103 4.26 7.09 -1.15
N GLN A 104 3.98 7.30 -2.43
CA GLN A 104 3.79 8.63 -3.01
C GLN A 104 2.56 9.34 -2.42
N ASP A 105 1.45 8.61 -2.28
CA ASP A 105 0.23 9.13 -1.66
C ASP A 105 0.45 9.40 -0.16
N LEU A 106 1.25 8.61 0.54
CA LEU A 106 1.63 8.88 1.92
C LEU A 106 2.41 10.20 2.04
N GLN A 107 3.38 10.44 1.16
CA GLN A 107 4.17 11.68 1.13
C GLN A 107 3.30 12.91 0.83
N ARG A 108 2.45 12.81 -0.21
CA ARG A 108 1.52 13.88 -0.58
C ARG A 108 0.47 14.10 0.50
N GLY A 109 -0.06 13.03 1.10
CA GLY A 109 -1.00 13.10 2.21
C GLY A 109 -0.43 13.81 3.43
N ALA A 110 0.87 13.64 3.74
CA ALA A 110 1.52 14.40 4.81
C ALA A 110 1.50 15.91 4.53
N GLN A 111 1.75 16.32 3.28
CA GLN A 111 1.66 17.73 2.87
C GLN A 111 0.22 18.25 2.98
N ASP A 112 -0.77 17.45 2.54
CA ASP A 112 -2.19 17.78 2.65
C ASP A 112 -2.61 17.98 4.12
N VAL A 113 -2.12 17.15 5.05
CA VAL A 113 -2.37 17.32 6.49
C VAL A 113 -1.73 18.62 7.01
N ILE A 114 -0.48 18.91 6.66
CA ILE A 114 0.21 20.12 7.10
C ILE A 114 -0.53 21.37 6.60
N GLN A 115 -0.90 21.40 5.32
CA GLN A 115 -1.63 22.52 4.73
C GLN A 115 -3.00 22.69 5.40
N CYS A 116 -3.70 21.58 5.62
CA CYS A 116 -4.96 21.57 6.36
C CYS A 116 -4.81 22.17 7.76
N MET A 117 -3.88 21.65 8.57
CA MET A 117 -3.64 22.13 9.94
C MET A 117 -3.31 23.62 9.96
N SER A 118 -2.50 24.10 9.01
CA SER A 118 -2.18 25.52 8.89
C SER A 118 -3.40 26.36 8.54
N SER A 119 -4.28 25.90 7.64
CA SER A 119 -5.51 26.61 7.31
C SER A 119 -6.51 26.65 8.48
N CYS A 120 -6.52 25.60 9.31
CA CYS A 120 -7.42 25.44 10.45
C CYS A 120 -6.91 26.11 11.74
N GLN A 121 -5.69 26.64 11.77
CA GLN A 121 -5.05 27.11 13.01
C GLN A 121 -5.80 28.27 13.69
N ASN A 122 -6.51 29.08 12.91
CA ASN A 122 -7.28 30.23 13.37
C ASN A 122 -8.80 29.97 13.35
N ASP A 123 -9.21 28.73 13.10
CA ASP A 123 -10.63 28.36 13.13
C ASP A 123 -11.17 28.40 14.56
N THR A 124 -12.44 28.73 14.72
CA THR A 124 -13.15 28.66 16.01
C THR A 124 -13.16 27.24 16.63
N ASN A 125 -13.03 26.20 15.81
CA ASN A 125 -12.89 24.82 16.21
C ASN A 125 -11.83 24.11 15.32
N PRO A 126 -10.53 24.26 15.65
CA PRO A 126 -9.44 23.70 14.84
C PRO A 126 -9.52 22.18 14.68
N ALA A 127 -10.03 21.47 15.69
CA ALA A 127 -10.17 20.01 15.66
C ALA A 127 -11.24 19.58 14.65
N ALA A 128 -12.42 20.22 14.65
CA ALA A 128 -13.46 19.94 13.67
C ALA A 128 -13.01 20.33 12.25
N CYS A 129 -12.38 21.50 12.08
CA CYS A 129 -11.82 21.92 10.80
C CYS A 129 -10.81 20.89 10.26
N THR A 130 -9.86 20.46 11.09
CA THR A 130 -8.84 19.48 10.69
C THR A 130 -9.47 18.13 10.32
N SER A 131 -10.49 17.70 11.06
CA SER A 131 -11.21 16.46 10.78
C SER A 131 -11.98 16.49 9.45
N SER A 132 -12.43 17.68 9.03
CA SER A 132 -13.16 17.88 7.77
C SER A 132 -12.24 17.91 6.54
N CYS A 133 -10.93 18.10 6.74
CA CYS A 133 -9.98 18.09 5.64
C CYS A 133 -9.97 16.73 4.95
N SER A 134 -10.30 16.77 3.66
CA SER A 134 -10.31 15.60 2.80
C SER A 134 -9.85 16.02 1.41
N THR A 135 -8.72 15.48 1.00
CA THR A 135 -8.29 15.42 -0.40
C THR A 135 -8.50 13.99 -0.90
N ASP A 136 -8.47 13.78 -2.21
CA ASP A 136 -8.53 12.42 -2.75
C ASP A 136 -7.37 11.56 -2.23
N THR A 137 -6.18 12.15 -2.06
CA THR A 137 -5.01 11.49 -1.48
C THR A 137 -5.28 11.05 -0.05
N LEU A 138 -5.77 11.95 0.81
CA LEU A 138 -6.11 11.62 2.20
C LEU A 138 -7.22 10.56 2.26
N ALA A 139 -8.22 10.64 1.39
CA ALA A 139 -9.28 9.64 1.32
C ALA A 139 -8.72 8.26 0.92
N ARG A 140 -7.80 8.19 -0.06
CA ARG A 140 -7.15 6.92 -0.44
C ARG A 140 -6.30 6.36 0.70
N VAL A 141 -5.47 7.18 1.35
CA VAL A 141 -4.64 6.76 2.48
C VAL A 141 -5.49 6.27 3.66
N ARG A 142 -6.58 6.99 4.00
CA ARG A 142 -7.50 6.61 5.09
C ARG A 142 -8.18 5.26 4.86
N ARG A 143 -8.38 4.82 3.61
CA ARG A 143 -8.96 3.49 3.32
C ARG A 143 -8.08 2.31 3.77
N CYS A 144 -6.84 2.57 4.19
CA CYS A 144 -5.94 1.56 4.73
C CYS A 144 -6.06 1.38 6.26
N THR A 145 -6.92 2.15 6.95
CA THR A 145 -7.18 1.97 8.39
C THR A 145 -8.21 0.88 8.69
N ASN A 146 -9.01 0.48 7.70
CA ASN A 146 -9.96 -0.61 7.78
C ASN A 146 -9.62 -1.67 6.70
N LEU A 147 -9.50 -2.93 7.12
CA LEU A 147 -9.13 -4.07 6.27
C LEU A 147 -10.28 -5.08 6.08
N ASP A 148 -11.54 -4.71 6.28
CA ASP A 148 -12.72 -5.60 6.13
C ASP A 148 -12.87 -6.19 4.71
N TRP A 149 -12.16 -5.61 3.73
CA TRP A 149 -12.07 -6.08 2.36
C TRP A 149 -10.98 -7.14 2.13
N LEU A 150 -10.07 -7.32 3.09
CA LEU A 150 -8.95 -8.26 3.00
C LEU A 150 -9.39 -9.62 3.56
N PRO A 151 -9.28 -10.71 2.78
CA PRO A 151 -9.58 -12.05 3.29
C PRO A 151 -8.76 -12.41 4.53
N PRO A 152 -9.30 -13.24 5.43
CA PRO A 152 -8.60 -13.66 6.64
C PRO A 152 -7.24 -14.36 6.39
#